data_AF-A0A6G2J6R0-F1
#
_entry.id   AF-A0A6G2J6R0-F1
#
_cell.length_a   1.000
_cell.length_b   1.000
_cell.length_c   1.000
_cell.angle_alpha   90.00
_cell.angle_beta   90.00
_cell.angle_gamma   90.00
#
_symmetry.space_group_name_H-M   'P 1'
#
loop_
_entity.id
_entity.type
_entity.pdbx_description
1 polymer ?
#
loop_
_entity_poly.entity_id
_entity_poly.type
_entity_poly.pdbx_seq_one_letter_code
_entity_poly.pdbx_strand_id
1 'polypeptide(L)'
;MKVDVSSLDFEKGNGLIPVIVQDEDTREILTLAYCNREALKRTIQTKRSWFWSRSRQKFWMKGEESGNTQEITEILSDCDSDAII
;
A
#
# COMPACT_ATOMS: atom_id res chain seq x y z
N MET A 1 8.39 10.98 2.45
CA MET A 1 8.20 9.56 2.06
C MET A 1 9.53 8.87 2.18
N LYS A 2 9.64 7.85 3.04
CA LYS A 2 10.90 7.22 3.44
C LYS A 2 11.04 5.76 2.99
N VAL A 3 10.16 5.26 2.12
CA VAL A 3 10.27 3.89 1.59
C VAL A 3 10.91 3.90 0.21
N ASP A 4 11.97 3.12 0.04
CA ASP A 4 12.53 2.79 -1.26
C ASP A 4 11.82 1.53 -1.79
N VAL A 5 11.06 1.66 -2.87
CA VAL A 5 10.34 0.52 -3.46
C VAL A 5 11.29 -0.61 -3.87
N SER A 6 12.55 -0.28 -4.22
CA SER A 6 13.54 -1.27 -4.63
C SER A 6 14.07 -2.13 -3.48
N SER A 7 13.95 -1.66 -2.23
CA SER A 7 14.44 -2.39 -1.05
C SER A 7 13.42 -3.38 -0.45
N LEU A 8 12.18 -3.41 -0.96
CA LEU A 8 11.13 -4.32 -0.46
C LEU A 8 11.19 -5.69 -1.12
N ASP A 9 10.98 -6.74 -0.32
CA ASP A 9 10.98 -8.14 -0.74
C ASP A 9 9.58 -8.59 -1.21
N PHE A 10 9.26 -8.23 -2.45
CA PHE A 10 8.04 -8.72 -3.09
C PHE A 10 8.11 -10.22 -3.44
N GLU A 11 9.29 -10.81 -3.58
CA GLU A 11 9.44 -12.19 -4.04
C GLU A 11 8.98 -13.18 -2.96
N LYS A 12 9.23 -12.88 -1.68
CA LYS A 12 8.74 -13.67 -0.54
C LYS A 12 7.21 -13.86 -0.55
N GLY A 13 6.48 -12.88 -1.08
CA GLY A 13 5.02 -12.93 -1.25
C GLY A 13 4.53 -13.19 -2.69
N ASN A 14 5.38 -13.74 -3.58
CA ASN A 14 5.07 -14.00 -4.99
C ASN A 14 4.65 -12.73 -5.76
N GLY A 15 5.43 -11.66 -5.63
CA GLY A 15 5.20 -10.37 -6.27
C GLY A 15 4.27 -9.43 -5.51
N LEU A 16 3.86 -9.79 -4.28
CA LEU A 16 2.93 -9.03 -3.44
C LEU A 16 3.47 -8.88 -2.02
N ILE A 17 3.17 -7.74 -1.41
CA ILE A 17 3.38 -7.50 0.03
C ILE A 17 2.05 -7.11 0.69
N PRO A 18 1.81 -7.51 1.95
CA PRO A 18 0.75 -6.93 2.77
C PRO A 18 0.99 -5.44 3.03
N VAL A 19 -0.12 -4.69 3.09
CA VAL A 19 -0.14 -3.27 3.43
C VAL A 19 -1.17 -3.04 4.51
N ILE A 20 -0.73 -2.50 5.64
CA ILE A 20 -1.61 -2.00 6.68
C ILE A 20 -1.88 -0.53 6.38
N VAL A 21 -3.13 -0.10 6.42
CA VAL A 21 -3.46 1.33 6.41
C VAL A 21 -3.85 1.74 7.80
N GLN A 22 -3.12 2.71 8.34
CA GLN A 22 -3.38 3.29 9.66
C GLN A 22 -3.75 4.76 9.50
N ASP A 23 -4.75 5.18 10.26
CA ASP A 23 -5.07 6.60 10.42
C ASP A 23 -3.95 7.33 11.19
N GLU A 24 -3.45 8.44 10.63
CA GLU A 24 -2.27 9.13 11.17
C GLU A 24 -2.51 9.71 12.57
N ASP A 25 -3.73 10.20 12.84
CA ASP A 25 -4.06 10.90 14.08
C ASP A 25 -4.49 9.93 15.17
N THR A 26 -5.45 9.05 14.85
CA THR A 26 -6.10 8.15 15.81
C THR A 26 -5.35 6.85 16.02
N ARG A 27 -4.45 6.49 15.09
CA ARG A 27 -3.76 5.19 15.04
C ARG A 27 -4.67 3.98 14.84
N GLU A 28 -5.92 4.20 14.45
CA GLU A 28 -6.83 3.12 14.09
C GLU A 28 -6.34 2.39 12.83
N ILE A 29 -6.40 1.06 12.86
CA ILE A 29 -6.11 0.24 11.68
C ILE A 29 -7.36 0.20 10.81
N LEU A 30 -7.30 0.89 9.67
CA LEU A 30 -8.44 1.05 8.78
C LEU A 30 -8.62 -0.14 7.84
N THR A 31 -7.53 -0.72 7.35
CA THR A 31 -7.58 -1.75 6.31
C THR A 31 -6.28 -2.56 6.26
N LEU A 32 -6.39 -3.87 6.01
CA LEU A 32 -5.31 -4.69 5.46
C LEU A 32 -5.58 -4.93 3.98
N ALA A 33 -4.59 -4.66 3.13
CA ALA A 33 -4.65 -4.90 1.71
C ALA A 33 -3.33 -5.51 1.20
N TYR A 34 -3.20 -5.65 -0.12
CA TYR A 34 -1.99 -6.13 -0.77
C TYR A 34 -1.59 -5.20 -1.89
N CYS A 35 -0.29 -5.01 -2.06
CA CYS A 35 0.30 -4.24 -3.14
C CYS A 35 1.30 -5.10 -3.90
N ASN A 36 1.31 -4.97 -5.24
CA ASN A 36 2.49 -5.29 -6.02
C ASN A 36 3.38 -4.04 -6.15
N ARG A 37 4.56 -4.22 -6.74
CA ARG A 37 5.52 -3.14 -6.98
C ARG A 37 4.92 -1.95 -7.71
N GLU A 38 4.03 -2.18 -8.67
CA GLU A 38 3.41 -1.12 -9.48
C GLU A 38 2.33 -0.34 -8.71
N ALA A 39 1.52 -1.03 -7.89
CA ALA A 39 0.54 -0.38 -7.02
C ALA A 39 1.23 0.56 -6.01
N LEU A 40 2.37 0.14 -5.44
CA LEU A 40 3.15 0.99 -4.54
C LEU A 40 3.77 2.19 -5.26
N LYS A 41 4.28 2.01 -6.49
CA LYS A 41 4.77 3.13 -7.32
C LYS A 41 3.66 4.16 -7.57
N ARG A 42 2.45 3.72 -7.92
CA ARG A 42 1.29 4.60 -8.08
C ARG A 42 0.94 5.32 -6.79
N THR A 43 0.98 4.61 -5.66
CA THR A 43 0.74 5.21 -4.33
C THR A 43 1.69 6.38 -4.06
N ILE A 44 2.99 6.20 -4.31
CA ILE A 44 4.00 7.25 -4.13
C ILE A 44 3.78 8.40 -5.11
N GLN A 45 3.50 8.12 -6.38
CA GLN A 45 3.31 9.13 -7.42
C GLN A 45 2.05 9.98 -7.19
N THR A 46 0.93 9.36 -6.81
CA THR A 46 -0.35 10.06 -6.66
C THR A 46 -0.63 10.51 -5.24
N LYS A 47 0.15 10.06 -4.25
CA LYS A 47 -0.13 10.20 -2.81
C LYS A 47 -1.52 9.70 -2.41
N ARG A 48 -2.01 8.65 -3.07
CA ARG A 48 -3.31 8.01 -2.78
C ARG A 48 -3.09 6.52 -2.59
N SER A 49 -3.87 5.87 -1.73
CA SER A 49 -3.77 4.41 -1.55
C SER A 49 -4.16 3.67 -2.84
N TRP A 50 -3.20 2.99 -3.47
CA TRP A 50 -3.42 2.04 -4.56
C TRP A 50 -3.09 0.63 -4.10
N PHE A 51 -3.96 -0.31 -4.45
CA PHE A 51 -3.80 -1.73 -4.13
C PHE A 51 -3.85 -2.61 -5.37
N TRP A 52 -3.37 -3.84 -5.23
CA TRP A 52 -3.57 -4.91 -6.20
C TRP A 52 -4.67 -5.86 -5.73
N SER A 53 -5.78 -5.89 -6.46
CA SER A 53 -6.85 -6.86 -6.18
C SER A 53 -6.45 -8.23 -6.69
N ARG A 54 -6.11 -9.15 -5.78
CA ARG A 54 -5.73 -10.54 -6.13
C ARG A 54 -6.85 -11.32 -6.83
N SER A 55 -8.11 -11.05 -6.47
CA SER A 55 -9.26 -11.74 -7.09
C SER A 55 -9.63 -11.16 -8.45
N ARG A 56 -9.53 -9.84 -8.62
CA ARG A 56 -9.90 -9.15 -9.87
C ARG A 56 -8.74 -8.94 -10.82
N GLN A 57 -7.51 -9.23 -10.39
CA GLN A 57 -6.26 -9.03 -11.13
C GLN A 57 -6.17 -7.62 -11.74
N LYS A 58 -6.51 -6.61 -10.93
CA LYS A 58 -6.51 -5.20 -11.34
C LYS A 58 -6.02 -4.27 -10.22
N PHE A 59 -5.53 -3.11 -10.62
CA PHE A 59 -5.28 -2.00 -9.73
C PHE A 59 -6.59 -1.41 -9.22
N TRP A 60 -6.58 -0.96 -7.97
CA TRP A 60 -7.72 -0.32 -7.33
C TRP A 60 -7.23 0.87 -6.51
N MET A 61 -7.72 2.07 -6.81
CA MET A 61 -7.49 3.23 -5.96
C MET A 61 -8.60 3.29 -4.91
N LYS A 62 -8.23 3.29 -3.63
CA LYS A 62 -9.21 3.35 -2.54
C LYS A 62 -10.03 4.64 -2.64
N GLY A 63 -11.35 4.47 -2.72
CA GLY A 63 -12.28 5.60 -2.81
C GLY A 63 -12.57 6.10 -4.23
N GLU A 64 -12.06 5.44 -5.28
CA GLU A 64 -12.32 5.87 -6.67
C GLU A 64 -13.81 5.90 -7.04
N GLU A 65 -14.61 5.00 -6.49
CA GLU A 65 -16.07 4.95 -6.70
C GLU A 65 -16.85 5.70 -5.59
N SER A 66 -16.40 5.61 -4.34
CA SER A 66 -17.16 6.12 -3.18
C SER A 66 -16.79 7.54 -2.74
N GLY A 67 -15.70 8.11 -3.25
CA GLY A 67 -15.12 9.37 -2.78
C GLY A 67 -14.33 9.28 -1.47
N ASN A 68 -14.42 8.16 -0.73
CA ASN A 68 -13.70 7.93 0.53
C ASN A 68 -12.23 7.55 0.27
N THR A 69 -11.48 8.53 -0.20
CA THR A 69 -10.05 8.41 -0.53
C THR A 69 -9.17 8.50 0.71
N GLN A 70 -7.94 8.02 0.58
CA GLN A 70 -6.90 8.08 1.61
C GLN A 70 -5.70 8.80 1.01
N GLU A 71 -5.30 9.91 1.63
CA GLU A 71 -4.06 10.62 1.29
C GLU A 71 -2.90 10.06 2.12
N ILE A 72 -1.75 9.86 1.48
CA ILE A 72 -0.60 9.23 2.12
C ILE A 72 0.31 10.28 2.75
N THR A 73 0.54 10.14 4.06
CA THR A 73 1.40 11.02 4.86
C THR A 73 2.80 10.41 5.02
N GLU A 74 2.87 9.14 5.41
CA GLU A 74 4.09 8.35 5.54
C GLU A 74 3.90 6.93 4.99
N ILE A 75 5.01 6.25 4.67
CA ILE A 75 5.05 4.82 4.40
C ILE A 75 6.30 4.29 5.11
N LEU A 76 6.13 3.25 5.92
CA LEU A 76 7.20 2.57 6.65
C LEU A 76 7.25 1.10 6.26
N SER A 77 8.45 0.53 6.16
CA SER A 77 8.64 -0.91 6.01
C SER A 77 8.91 -1.57 7.36
N ASP A 78 8.57 -2.84 7.47
CA ASP A 78 8.96 -3.66 8.62
C ASP A 78 10.43 -4.12 8.55
N CYS A 79 10.85 -4.94 9.52
CA CYS A 79 12.26 -5.25 9.74
C CYS A 79 12.89 -6.18 8.71
N ASP A 80 12.10 -7.02 8.03
CA ASP A 80 12.53 -7.86 6.92
C ASP A 80 11.98 -7.40 5.56
N SER A 81 11.38 -6.21 5.52
CA SER A 81 10.99 -5.49 4.30
C SER A 81 9.98 -6.22 3.43
N ASP A 82 9.15 -7.07 4.02
CA ASP A 82 8.10 -7.81 3.33
C ASP A 82 6.69 -7.26 3.59
N ALA A 83 6.56 -6.24 4.45
CA ALA A 83 5.32 -5.52 4.71
C ALA A 83 5.52 -4.00 4.84
N ILE A 84 4.43 -3.25 4.65
CA ILE A 84 4.41 -1.80 4.89
C ILE A 84 3.18 -1.34 5.69
N ILE A 85 3.31 -0.19 6.33
CA ILE A 85 2.24 0.59 6.98
C ILE A 85 2.26 2.05 6.53
#